data_AF-A0A2K3YW57-F1
#
_entry.id   AF-A0A2K3YW57-F1
#
_cell.length_a   1.000
_cell.length_b   1.000
_cell.length_c   1.000
_cell.angle_alpha   90.00
_cell.angle_beta   90.00
_cell.angle_gamma   90.00
#
_symmetry.space_group_name_H-M   'P 1'
#
loop_
_entity.id
_entity.type
_entity.pdbx_description
1 polymer ?
#
loop_
_entity_poly.entity_id
_entity_poly.type
_entity_poly.pdbx_seq_one_letter_code
_entity_poly.pdbx_strand_id
1 'polypeptide(L)'
;LNYGYYFSMYYYFKSHLDNPYETIHSGLKKHKIDGVIQNVYSVYDTKVGIVNELKTEIYKYVGLALLTSIAFILTTLTFIQIYFKSYQFQIFLKRSLGYSYWSIHKWMLLFLVMLHVLMGALLLTSHNMIAISVFASITLIEALSVAFTFMKLNRENVNLVLKGKKDD
;
A
#
# COMPACT_ATOMS: atom_id res chain seq x y z
N LEU A 1 -14.17 18.97 -23.57
CA LEU A 1 -14.94 18.11 -22.63
C LEU A 1 -15.52 16.94 -23.43
N ASN A 2 -15.23 15.69 -23.03
CA ASN A 2 -15.78 14.50 -23.67
C ASN A 2 -17.11 14.14 -22.98
N TYR A 3 -18.23 14.56 -23.59
CA TYR A 3 -19.58 14.28 -23.08
C TYR A 3 -20.14 12.94 -23.56
N GLY A 4 -19.30 12.08 -24.15
CA GLY A 4 -19.70 10.80 -24.73
C GLY A 4 -20.50 9.93 -23.78
N TYR A 5 -20.19 9.96 -22.47
CA TYR A 5 -20.87 9.19 -21.42
C TYR A 5 -22.31 9.61 -21.12
N TYR A 6 -22.77 10.77 -21.61
CA TYR A 6 -24.13 11.29 -21.38
C TYR A 6 -25.10 10.99 -22.54
N PHE A 7 -24.62 10.40 -23.64
CA PHE A 7 -25.46 10.02 -24.76
C PHE A 7 -26.01 8.60 -24.59
N SER A 8 -27.33 8.46 -24.67
CA SER A 8 -28.05 7.18 -24.49
C SER A 8 -28.11 6.32 -25.77
N MET A 9 -27.62 6.83 -26.91
CA MET A 9 -27.65 6.13 -28.19
C MET A 9 -26.27 6.14 -28.84
N TYR A 10 -25.67 4.95 -28.96
CA TYR A 10 -24.45 4.72 -29.74
C TYR A 10 -24.80 3.90 -30.98
N TYR A 11 -24.28 4.31 -32.12
CA TYR A 11 -24.39 3.56 -33.37
C TYR A 11 -23.03 2.95 -33.69
N TYR A 12 -23.01 1.63 -33.85
CA TYR A 12 -21.78 0.89 -34.18
C TYR A 12 -21.80 0.52 -35.65
N PHE A 13 -20.66 0.70 -36.32
CA PHE A 13 -20.46 0.25 -37.69
C PHE A 13 -19.04 -0.28 -37.85
N LYS A 14 -18.84 -1.10 -38.88
CA LYS A 14 -17.53 -1.67 -39.18
C LYS A 14 -16.75 -0.71 -40.08
N SER A 15 -15.55 -0.32 -39.65
CA SER A 15 -14.57 0.39 -40.46
C SER A 15 -13.37 -0.52 -40.68
N HIS A 16 -12.79 -0.45 -41.89
CA HIS A 16 -11.49 -1.06 -42.21
C HIS A 16 -10.40 0.00 -42.40
N LEU A 17 -10.71 1.26 -42.13
CA LEU A 17 -9.81 2.41 -42.25
C LEU A 17 -9.32 2.85 -40.87
N ASP A 18 -8.08 3.33 -40.80
CA ASP A 18 -7.46 3.86 -39.58
C ASP A 18 -8.26 5.02 -38.97
N ASN A 19 -8.82 5.89 -39.83
CA ASN A 19 -9.82 6.88 -39.41
C ASN A 19 -11.24 6.33 -39.68
N PRO A 20 -11.98 5.89 -38.64
CA PRO A 20 -13.30 5.31 -38.83
C PRO A 20 -14.35 6.32 -39.35
N TYR A 21 -14.12 7.63 -39.20
CA TYR A 21 -15.00 8.67 -39.74
C TYR A 21 -15.10 8.62 -41.27
N GLU A 22 -14.00 8.28 -41.96
CA GLU A 22 -13.94 8.25 -43.41
C GLU A 22 -14.87 7.20 -44.03
N THR A 23 -15.17 6.12 -43.29
CA THR A 23 -16.10 5.07 -43.74
C THR A 23 -17.53 5.60 -43.93
N ILE A 24 -17.95 6.59 -43.14
CA ILE A 24 -19.30 7.17 -43.21
C ILE A 24 -19.32 8.55 -43.87
N HIS A 25 -18.16 9.20 -44.05
CA HIS A 25 -18.04 10.57 -44.51
C HIS A 25 -18.76 10.84 -45.84
N SER A 26 -18.60 9.92 -46.81
CA SER A 26 -19.26 10.02 -48.13
C SER A 26 -20.79 10.00 -48.04
N GLY A 27 -21.35 9.15 -47.16
CA GLY A 27 -22.79 9.07 -46.89
C GLY A 27 -23.31 10.34 -46.19
N LEU A 28 -22.56 10.86 -45.21
CA LEU A 28 -22.91 12.09 -44.51
C LEU A 28 -22.96 13.29 -45.45
N LYS A 29 -21.96 13.41 -46.34
CA LYS A 29 -21.89 14.47 -47.35
C LYS A 29 -23.02 14.36 -48.37
N LYS A 30 -23.36 13.14 -48.82
CA LYS A 30 -24.48 12.89 -49.75
C LYS A 30 -25.82 13.37 -49.18
N HIS A 31 -26.01 13.23 -47.86
CA HIS A 31 -27.24 13.63 -47.17
C HIS A 31 -27.18 15.02 -46.52
N LYS A 32 -26.10 15.80 -46.75
CA LYS A 32 -25.89 17.15 -46.19
C LYS A 32 -25.99 17.20 -44.66
N ILE A 33 -25.47 16.17 -43.99
CA ILE A 33 -25.40 16.05 -42.52
C ILE A 33 -23.95 15.92 -42.04
N ASP A 34 -22.99 16.31 -42.88
CA ASP A 34 -21.59 16.44 -42.50
C ASP A 34 -21.45 17.47 -41.37
N GLY A 35 -20.76 17.09 -40.29
CA GLY A 35 -20.62 17.90 -39.08
C GLY A 35 -21.68 17.65 -37.99
N VAL A 36 -22.76 16.90 -38.27
CA VAL A 36 -23.73 16.48 -37.24
C VAL A 36 -23.13 15.40 -36.34
N ILE A 37 -22.42 14.45 -36.93
CA ILE A 37 -21.66 13.44 -36.17
C ILE A 37 -20.34 14.05 -35.77
N GLN A 38 -20.25 14.48 -34.51
CA GLN A 38 -19.08 15.18 -34.00
C GLN A 38 -17.89 14.25 -33.76
N ASN A 39 -18.14 13.00 -33.39
CA ASN A 39 -17.12 12.11 -32.87
C ASN A 39 -17.35 10.67 -33.34
N VAL A 40 -16.35 10.11 -34.02
CA VAL A 40 -16.29 8.69 -34.38
C VAL A 40 -14.93 8.18 -33.95
N TYR A 41 -14.94 7.18 -33.07
CA TYR A 41 -13.70 6.60 -32.54
C TYR A 41 -13.74 5.09 -32.64
N SER A 42 -12.54 4.50 -32.72
CA SER A 42 -12.40 3.06 -32.59
C SER A 42 -12.72 2.63 -31.15
N VAL A 43 -13.61 1.64 -31.03
CA VAL A 43 -13.89 0.98 -29.74
C VAL A 43 -12.63 0.31 -29.20
N TYR A 44 -11.74 -0.16 -30.08
CA TYR A 44 -10.47 -0.77 -29.67
C TYR A 44 -9.54 0.27 -29.04
N ASP A 45 -9.35 1.42 -29.67
CA ASP A 45 -8.44 2.46 -29.16
C ASP A 45 -8.92 3.01 -27.82
N THR A 46 -10.23 3.16 -27.65
CA THR A 46 -10.83 3.57 -26.37
C THR A 46 -10.55 2.55 -25.27
N LYS A 47 -10.72 1.25 -25.56
CA LYS A 47 -10.42 0.18 -24.59
C LYS A 47 -8.93 0.08 -24.27
N VAL A 48 -8.05 0.27 -25.27
CA VAL A 48 -6.59 0.31 -25.06
C VAL A 48 -6.19 1.50 -24.20
N GLY A 49 -6.79 2.68 -24.40
CA GLY A 49 -6.60 3.85 -23.56
C GLY A 49 -6.94 3.59 -22.09
N ILE A 50 -8.13 3.02 -21.85
CA ILE A 50 -8.57 2.63 -20.49
C ILE A 50 -7.59 1.63 -19.85
N VAL A 51 -7.13 0.63 -20.61
CA VAL A 51 -6.15 -0.35 -20.11
C VAL A 51 -4.82 0.30 -19.73
N ASN A 52 -4.35 1.27 -20.53
CA ASN A 52 -3.10 1.97 -20.25
C ASN A 52 -3.21 2.91 -19.03
N GLU A 53 -4.34 3.60 -18.87
CA GLU A 53 -4.62 4.41 -17.68
C GLU A 53 -4.65 3.54 -16.42
N LEU A 54 -5.41 2.44 -16.44
CA LEU A 54 -5.47 1.47 -15.34
C LEU A 54 -4.09 0.91 -15.00
N LYS A 55 -3.28 0.58 -16.02
CA LYS A 55 -1.90 0.09 -15.81
C LYS A 55 -1.04 1.13 -15.09
N THR A 56 -1.17 2.41 -15.47
CA THR A 56 -0.43 3.51 -14.85
C THR A 56 -0.85 3.72 -13.40
N GLU A 57 -2.15 3.66 -13.12
CA GLU A 57 -2.68 3.75 -11.77
C GLU A 57 -2.21 2.59 -10.88
N ILE A 58 -2.19 1.36 -11.42
CA ILE A 58 -1.67 0.19 -10.71
C ILE A 58 -0.21 0.42 -10.29
N TYR A 59 0.66 0.90 -11.17
CA TYR A 59 2.05 1.18 -10.80
C TYR A 59 2.17 2.25 -9.71
N LYS A 60 1.37 3.31 -9.80
CA LYS A 60 1.36 4.38 -8.79
C LYS A 60 0.95 3.84 -7.42
N TYR A 61 -0.15 3.09 -7.34
CA TYR A 61 -0.65 2.55 -6.07
C TYR A 61 0.26 1.46 -5.49
N VAL A 62 0.85 0.60 -6.34
CA VAL A 62 1.86 -0.37 -5.90
C VAL A 62 3.09 0.33 -5.33
N GLY A 63 3.57 1.38 -5.99
CA GLY A 63 4.70 2.19 -5.50
C GLY A 63 4.41 2.83 -4.13
N LEU A 64 3.22 3.40 -3.96
CA LEU A 64 2.78 3.98 -2.68
C LEU A 64 2.67 2.92 -1.58
N ALA A 65 2.13 1.74 -1.88
CA ALA A 65 2.01 0.63 -0.94
C ALA A 65 3.40 0.15 -0.46
N LEU A 66 4.37 0.01 -1.37
CA LEU A 66 5.74 -0.37 -1.00
C LEU A 66 6.42 0.68 -0.12
N LEU A 67 6.31 1.96 -0.49
CA LEU A 67 6.95 3.06 0.24
C LEU A 67 6.35 3.21 1.65
N THR A 68 5.04 3.11 1.79
CA THR A 68 4.35 3.13 3.09
C THR A 68 4.72 1.92 3.95
N SER A 69 4.88 0.73 3.35
CA SER A 69 5.32 -0.47 4.07
C SER A 69 6.74 -0.33 4.62
N ILE A 70 7.67 0.21 3.83
CA ILE A 70 9.04 0.48 4.27
C ILE A 70 9.04 1.52 5.41
N ALA A 71 8.29 2.61 5.24
CA ALA A 71 8.18 3.64 6.27
C ALA A 71 7.58 3.11 7.58
N PHE A 72 6.58 2.23 7.49
CA PHE A 72 5.98 1.58 8.64
C PHE A 72 7.00 0.72 9.40
N ILE A 73 7.71 -0.18 8.70
CA ILE A 73 8.75 -1.02 9.30
C ILE A 73 9.82 -0.15 9.99
N LEU A 74 10.33 0.88 9.30
CA LEU A 74 11.33 1.78 9.89
C LEU A 74 10.81 2.47 11.15
N THR A 75 9.59 2.98 11.12
CA THR A 75 8.96 3.65 12.27
C THR A 75 8.81 2.69 13.45
N THR A 76 8.36 1.46 13.22
CA THR A 76 8.26 0.42 14.24
C THR A 76 9.62 0.11 14.86
N LEU A 77 10.66 -0.06 14.03
CA LEU A 77 12.02 -0.33 14.51
C LEU A 77 12.59 0.83 15.33
N THR A 78 12.42 2.07 14.87
CA THR A 78 12.84 3.27 15.60
C THR A 78 12.08 3.39 16.93
N PHE A 79 10.78 3.14 16.95
CA PHE A 79 9.98 3.16 18.17
C PHE A 79 10.47 2.12 19.19
N ILE A 80 10.83 0.91 18.75
CA ILE A 80 11.42 -0.12 19.61
C ILE A 80 12.78 0.33 20.17
N GLN A 81 13.63 0.94 19.35
CA GLN A 81 14.92 1.47 19.82
C GLN A 81 14.74 2.54 20.89
N ILE A 82 13.82 3.47 20.67
CA ILE A 82 13.47 4.51 21.67
C ILE A 82 12.95 3.86 22.95
N TYR A 83 12.07 2.88 22.85
CA TYR A 83 11.57 2.13 24.01
C TYR A 83 12.72 1.51 24.83
N PHE A 84 13.68 0.83 24.19
CA PHE A 84 14.82 0.25 24.90
C PHE A 84 15.71 1.31 25.54
N LYS A 85 15.95 2.43 24.86
CA LYS A 85 16.75 3.54 25.40
C LYS A 85 16.06 4.21 26.59
N SER A 86 14.78 4.55 26.48
CA SER A 86 14.03 5.24 27.53
C SER A 86 13.80 4.39 28.79
N TYR A 87 13.69 3.08 28.65
CA TYR A 87 13.41 2.16 29.76
C TYR A 87 14.59 1.25 30.11
N GLN A 88 15.81 1.56 29.62
CA GLN A 88 17.03 0.78 29.75
C GLN A 88 17.25 0.26 31.18
N PHE A 89 17.29 1.16 32.16
CA PHE A 89 17.50 0.80 33.57
C PHE A 89 16.36 -0.04 34.17
N GLN A 90 15.10 0.29 33.85
CA GLN A 90 13.94 -0.46 34.38
C GLN A 90 13.89 -1.88 33.83
N ILE A 91 14.20 -2.06 32.54
CA ILE A 91 14.30 -3.37 31.88
C ILE A 91 15.39 -4.19 32.56
N PHE A 92 16.57 -3.60 32.78
CA PHE A 92 17.67 -4.27 33.48
C PHE A 92 17.29 -4.67 34.92
N LEU A 93 16.71 -3.75 35.70
CA LEU A 93 16.31 -4.03 37.08
C LEU A 93 15.32 -5.19 37.17
N LYS A 94 14.26 -5.17 36.35
CA LYS A 94 13.28 -6.27 36.30
C LYS A 94 13.94 -7.58 35.90
N ARG A 95 14.88 -7.56 34.95
CA ARG A 95 15.64 -8.74 34.53
C ARG A 95 16.46 -9.31 35.69
N SER A 96 17.17 -8.46 36.44
CA SER A 96 17.98 -8.85 37.59
C SER A 96 17.14 -9.39 38.76
N LEU A 97 15.90 -8.91 38.89
CA LEU A 97 14.91 -9.44 39.84
C LEU A 97 14.25 -10.76 39.39
N GLY A 98 14.68 -11.33 38.25
CA GLY A 98 14.19 -12.62 37.77
C GLY A 98 12.87 -12.57 36.99
N TYR A 99 12.40 -11.38 36.58
CA TYR A 99 11.18 -11.29 35.76
C TYR A 99 11.39 -11.94 34.39
N SER A 100 10.36 -12.63 33.90
CA SER A 100 10.36 -13.22 32.57
C SER A 100 10.34 -12.14 31.48
N TYR A 101 10.86 -12.47 30.30
CA TYR A 101 10.89 -11.58 29.13
C TYR A 101 9.49 -11.01 28.81
N TRP A 102 8.47 -11.87 28.81
CA TRP A 102 7.08 -11.49 28.59
C TRP A 102 6.60 -10.48 29.63
N SER A 103 6.90 -10.68 30.92
CA SER A 103 6.45 -9.75 31.96
C SER A 103 7.11 -8.37 31.85
N ILE A 104 8.34 -8.30 31.34
CA ILE A 104 9.06 -7.03 31.16
C ILE A 104 8.45 -6.23 30.00
N HIS A 105 8.18 -6.88 28.87
CA HIS A 105 7.80 -6.22 27.62
C HIS A 105 6.30 -6.30 27.29
N LYS A 106 5.45 -6.88 28.15
CA LYS A 106 4.02 -7.14 27.84
C LYS A 106 3.27 -5.94 27.26
N TRP A 107 3.46 -4.74 27.81
CA TRP A 107 2.74 -3.55 27.37
C TRP A 107 3.20 -3.07 25.99
N MET A 108 4.51 -3.14 25.75
CA MET A 108 5.09 -2.81 24.45
C MET A 108 4.62 -3.80 23.38
N LEU A 109 4.67 -5.10 23.66
CA LEU A 109 4.20 -6.14 22.73
C LEU A 109 2.70 -6.03 22.50
N LEU A 110 1.90 -5.79 23.54
CA LEU A 110 0.46 -5.59 23.42
C LEU A 110 0.14 -4.39 22.53
N PHE A 111 0.85 -3.27 22.70
CA PHE A 111 0.70 -2.08 21.87
C PHE A 111 0.98 -2.38 20.39
N LEU A 112 2.08 -3.09 20.09
CA LEU A 112 2.42 -3.49 18.72
C LEU A 112 1.35 -4.40 18.10
N VAL A 113 0.84 -5.37 18.87
CA VAL A 113 -0.25 -6.26 18.43
C VAL A 113 -1.53 -5.47 18.18
N MET A 114 -1.90 -4.55 19.07
CA MET A 114 -3.10 -3.72 18.91
C MET A 114 -3.04 -2.86 17.64
N LEU A 115 -1.88 -2.27 17.31
CA LEU A 115 -1.70 -1.54 16.05
C LEU A 115 -1.97 -2.42 14.84
N HIS A 116 -1.43 -3.64 14.84
CA HIS A 116 -1.62 -4.59 13.73
C HIS A 116 -3.07 -5.07 13.63
N VAL A 117 -3.74 -5.32 14.76
CA VAL A 117 -5.16 -5.68 14.79
C VAL A 117 -6.02 -4.55 14.24
N LEU A 118 -5.72 -3.29 14.59
CA LEU A 118 -6.42 -2.12 14.06
C LEU A 118 -6.24 -2.01 12.54
N MET A 119 -5.01 -2.11 12.04
CA MET A 119 -4.73 -2.08 10.61
C MET A 119 -5.40 -3.24 9.85
N GLY A 120 -5.35 -4.45 10.41
CA GLY A 120 -6.01 -5.62 9.84
C GLY A 120 -7.53 -5.46 9.78
N ALA A 121 -8.15 -4.94 10.84
CA ALA A 121 -9.59 -4.68 10.87
C ALA A 121 -10.03 -3.68 9.78
N LEU A 122 -9.26 -2.62 9.56
CA LEU A 122 -9.52 -1.66 8.49
C LEU A 122 -9.45 -2.31 7.11
N LEU A 123 -8.46 -3.18 6.88
CA LEU A 123 -8.30 -3.88 5.59
C LEU A 123 -9.40 -4.89 5.30
N LEU A 124 -9.94 -5.58 6.32
CA LEU A 124 -11.01 -6.57 6.15
C LEU A 124 -12.28 -5.97 5.54
N THR A 125 -12.55 -4.68 5.75
CA THR A 125 -13.70 -4.00 5.15
C THR A 125 -13.66 -3.94 3.62
N SER A 126 -12.46 -4.00 3.03
CA SER A 126 -12.27 -3.92 1.57
C SER A 126 -12.63 -5.20 0.81
N HIS A 127 -12.80 -6.34 1.50
CA HIS A 127 -13.04 -7.67 0.92
C HIS A 127 -12.04 -8.10 -0.19
N ASN A 128 -10.88 -7.45 -0.29
CA ASN A 128 -9.89 -7.74 -1.32
C ASN A 128 -8.88 -8.78 -0.82
N MET A 129 -9.08 -10.03 -1.23
CA MET A 129 -8.22 -11.17 -0.83
C MET A 129 -6.75 -10.97 -1.20
N ILE A 130 -6.46 -10.29 -2.31
CA ILE A 130 -5.08 -9.99 -2.73
C ILE A 130 -4.44 -9.01 -1.74
N ALA A 131 -5.16 -7.94 -1.38
CA ALA A 131 -4.69 -6.94 -0.42
C ALA A 131 -4.43 -7.56 0.96
N ILE A 132 -5.31 -8.46 1.41
CA ILE A 132 -5.16 -9.20 2.68
C ILE A 132 -3.89 -10.07 2.64
N SER A 133 -3.65 -10.79 1.53
CA SER A 133 -2.45 -11.62 1.38
C SER A 133 -1.15 -10.80 1.38
N VAL A 134 -1.16 -9.64 0.73
CA VAL A 134 -0.01 -8.71 0.72
C VAL A 134 0.26 -8.17 2.12
N PHE A 135 -0.78 -7.73 2.83
CA PHE A 135 -0.66 -7.26 4.20
C PHE A 135 -0.10 -8.35 5.13
N ALA A 136 -0.62 -9.57 5.06
CA ALA A 136 -0.13 -10.70 5.86
C ALA A 136 1.37 -10.95 5.63
N SER A 137 1.82 -10.83 4.37
CA SER A 137 3.23 -11.00 4.01
C SER A 137 4.12 -9.90 4.60
N ILE A 138 3.67 -8.64 4.56
CA ILE A 138 4.37 -7.50 5.14
C ILE A 138 4.45 -7.63 6.68
N THR A 139 3.32 -7.95 7.33
CA THR A 139 3.26 -8.16 8.78
C THR A 139 4.21 -9.29 9.22
N LEU A 140 4.35 -10.35 8.42
CA LEU A 140 5.30 -11.42 8.72
C LEU A 140 6.75 -10.92 8.69
N ILE A 141 7.15 -10.18 7.64
CA ILE A 141 8.49 -9.61 7.51
C ILE A 141 8.80 -8.66 8.66
N GLU A 142 7.83 -7.83 9.02
CA GLU A 142 7.97 -6.90 10.13
C GLU A 142 8.09 -7.64 11.47
N ALA A 143 7.24 -8.64 11.74
CA ALA A 143 7.30 -9.43 12.96
C ALA A 143 8.68 -10.09 13.16
N LEU A 144 9.28 -10.62 12.08
CA LEU A 144 10.64 -11.17 12.10
C LEU A 144 11.68 -10.08 12.43
N SER A 145 11.55 -8.90 11.81
CA SER A 145 12.45 -7.76 12.02
C SER A 145 12.35 -7.22 13.45
N VAL A 146 11.14 -7.15 14.00
CA VAL A 146 10.84 -6.80 15.40
C VAL A 146 11.47 -7.82 16.34
N ALA A 147 11.24 -9.12 16.12
CA ALA A 147 11.80 -10.18 16.96
C ALA A 147 13.32 -10.12 17.01
N PHE A 148 13.98 -9.99 15.84
CA PHE A 148 15.43 -9.82 15.75
C PHE A 148 15.92 -8.59 16.52
N THR A 149 15.26 -7.45 16.32
CA THR A 149 15.66 -6.17 16.96
C THR A 149 15.49 -6.22 18.48
N PHE A 150 14.40 -6.79 18.97
CA PHE A 150 14.19 -7.01 20.41
C PHE A 150 15.28 -7.91 21.01
N MET A 151 15.62 -9.03 20.35
CA MET A 151 16.68 -9.92 20.80
C MET A 151 18.03 -9.21 20.87
N LYS A 152 18.35 -8.42 19.84
CA LYS A 152 19.58 -7.63 19.77
C LYS A 152 19.64 -6.58 20.89
N LEU A 153 18.63 -5.72 20.99
CA LEU A 153 18.60 -4.62 21.97
C LEU A 153 18.56 -5.12 23.40
N ASN A 154 17.88 -6.23 23.68
CA ASN A 154 17.86 -6.80 25.02
C ASN A 154 19.25 -7.32 25.45
N ARG A 155 20.03 -7.90 24.52
CA ARG A 155 21.43 -8.28 24.79
C ARG A 155 22.33 -7.07 24.99
N GLU A 156 22.17 -6.06 24.14
CA GLU A 156 22.93 -4.80 24.25
C GLU A 156 22.65 -4.09 25.57
N ASN A 157 21.39 -4.01 25.98
CA ASN A 157 20.99 -3.36 27.23
C ASN A 157 21.68 -4.00 28.46
N VAL A 158 21.65 -5.33 28.56
CA VAL A 158 22.35 -6.05 29.64
C VAL A 158 23.84 -5.73 29.65
N ASN A 159 24.48 -5.74 28.48
CA ASN A 159 25.91 -5.43 28.35
C ASN A 159 26.25 -3.99 28.72
N LEU A 160 25.41 -3.03 28.36
CA LEU A 160 25.62 -1.60 28.63
C LEU A 160 25.52 -1.30 30.13
N VAL A 161 24.50 -1.83 30.79
CA VAL A 161 24.32 -1.62 32.23
C VAL A 161 25.40 -2.33 33.05
N LEU A 162 25.80 -3.57 32.68
CA LEU A 162 26.90 -4.28 33.35
C LEU A 162 28.25 -3.56 33.19
N LYS A 163 28.48 -2.90 32.06
CA LYS A 163 29.71 -2.13 31.82
C LYS A 163 29.70 -0.75 32.48
N GLY A 164 28.62 -0.38 33.19
CA GLY A 164 28.51 0.90 33.88
C GLY A 164 28.62 2.11 32.94
N LYS A 165 28.28 1.94 31.65
CA LYS A 165 28.25 3.08 30.73
C LYS A 165 27.19 4.05 31.22
N LYS A 166 27.62 5.23 31.67
CA LYS A 166 26.73 6.33 32.01
C LYS A 166 26.01 6.76 30.73
N ASP A 167 24.71 6.98 30.84
CA ASP A 167 23.93 7.63 29.80
C ASP A 167 24.50 9.06 29.66
N ASP A 168 25.13 9.34 28.52
CA ASP A 168 25.53 10.70 28.12
C ASP A 168 24.30 11.51 27.69
#